data_AF-A0A7S2C595-F1
#
_entry.id   AF-A0A7S2C595-F1
#
_cell.length_a   1.000
_cell.length_b   1.000
_cell.length_c   1.000
_cell.angle_alpha   90.00
_cell.angle_beta   90.00
_cell.angle_gamma   90.00
#
_symmetry.space_group_name_H-M   'P 1'
#
loop_
_entity.id
_entity.type
_entity.pdbx_description
1 polymer ?
#
loop_
_entity_poly.entity_id
_entity_poly.type
_entity_poly.pdbx_seq_one_letter_code
_entity_poly.pdbx_strand_id
1 'polypeptide(L)'
;PAHNTSGNLHHLDDPRATTTPPQLFVTTSPYSNIDMADIPTATALAVPVATATAADADGALPPTPDNATVPAAAAAAEEPTTTPTLTRGESYQPGGPELRIIPGAVNSDGTSDVLIRITPPDSTDGSRAPSDVVCVVDVSGSMAKSATIQAAKGEPVENDGLTVLDITKHAVRTIIHSLKPGDNFSLVSYSNSATTNLPLTSMDEDGKRRASQILDTLTPGGGTNLWDGLHAGMEEIRDTSNASRGSAVLLLTDGCPNVVPPRGHQAMLSRYKDSNPNMNCSISTFGFGYSLDSELLNELAILGNGQYSFIPDAGFVGTTFVHASSNILSTVARRVVLKVSSESNGSYGDVVKAESASILSGLGTSVTYPSWGVQVELGTLTAGQTKDIVIRTSTPGDLCVDLDLVLNGQTELMSMSANASDMPGGGSAEDHAMVQREVNRLEFVDMVQTANNYMAINADGEALAAVVAFGDKLKGQLGGQLAAGGVGGSGASGAALAAATDPVTVDLIKDVTGQVTEATSRRDWYTKWGKHYLPSLAQAHRLQQCNNFKDPGIQAYGGVLFNVLRDEADANFMKLPPPTPSGGASYWGASPRNAGGGGGGGRG
;
A
#
# COMPACT_ATOMS: atom_id res chain seq x y z
N PRO A 1 -3.19 26.91 -60.41
CA PRO A 1 -2.27 27.91 -61.00
C PRO A 1 -1.93 28.98 -59.95
N ALA A 2 -0.67 29.44 -59.95
CA ALA A 2 -0.10 30.46 -59.05
C ALA A 2 -0.79 31.85 -59.18
N HIS A 3 -0.51 32.91 -58.40
CA HIS A 3 0.47 33.28 -57.35
C HIS A 3 -0.24 34.28 -56.40
N ASN A 4 0.00 34.35 -55.08
CA ASN A 4 1.07 35.09 -54.38
C ASN A 4 1.26 36.58 -54.79
N THR A 5 1.02 37.52 -53.88
CA THR A 5 1.65 38.86 -53.86
C THR A 5 1.77 39.41 -52.44
N SER A 6 2.95 39.96 -52.16
CA SER A 6 3.35 40.61 -50.91
C SER A 6 3.11 42.13 -50.94
N GLY A 7 3.03 42.76 -49.75
CA GLY A 7 3.08 44.21 -49.56
C GLY A 7 3.62 44.53 -48.16
N ASN A 8 4.53 45.49 -48.04
CA ASN A 8 5.39 45.67 -46.85
C ASN A 8 5.60 47.17 -46.52
N LEU A 9 5.96 47.47 -45.25
CA LEU A 9 6.44 48.77 -44.69
C LEU A 9 5.37 49.89 -44.58
N HIS A 10 5.23 50.62 -43.45
CA HIS A 10 6.29 51.40 -42.78
C HIS A 10 6.06 51.68 -41.27
N HIS A 11 7.16 51.99 -40.57
CA HIS A 11 7.27 52.38 -39.15
C HIS A 11 6.73 53.78 -38.80
N LEU A 12 6.34 53.96 -37.52
CA LEU A 12 6.58 55.14 -36.69
C LEU A 12 6.85 54.71 -35.24
N ASP A 13 7.87 55.30 -34.62
CA ASP A 13 8.35 55.02 -33.26
C ASP A 13 7.97 56.21 -32.32
N ASP A 14 8.14 56.29 -31.01
CA ASP A 14 8.91 55.62 -29.93
C ASP A 14 8.17 56.02 -28.59
N PRO A 15 8.70 56.07 -27.33
CA PRO A 15 9.65 55.23 -26.59
C PRO A 15 9.15 54.63 -25.24
N ARG A 16 10.01 53.76 -24.66
CA ARG A 16 10.17 53.40 -23.22
C ARG A 16 9.12 52.50 -22.53
N ALA A 17 9.45 51.21 -22.44
CA ALA A 17 9.65 50.52 -21.15
C ALA A 17 10.48 49.23 -21.38
N THR A 18 11.50 49.00 -20.56
CA THR A 18 12.34 47.78 -20.63
C THR A 18 12.14 46.88 -19.41
N THR A 19 12.51 45.60 -19.57
CA THR A 19 12.84 44.57 -18.56
C THR A 19 11.79 43.51 -18.17
N THR A 20 12.30 42.27 -18.19
CA THR A 20 11.85 41.03 -17.48
C THR A 20 10.64 40.23 -18.03
N PRO A 21 10.79 38.92 -18.34
CA PRO A 21 9.68 38.01 -18.62
C PRO A 21 8.95 37.58 -17.34
N PRO A 22 7.69 37.11 -17.43
CA PRO A 22 6.86 36.79 -16.26
C PRO A 22 7.33 35.52 -15.53
N GLN A 23 7.26 35.54 -14.20
CA GLN A 23 7.59 34.39 -13.36
C GLN A 23 6.49 33.32 -13.41
N LEU A 24 6.90 32.04 -13.40
CA LEU A 24 6.00 30.95 -13.07
C LEU A 24 5.63 31.03 -11.59
N PHE A 25 4.33 31.05 -11.29
CA PHE A 25 3.84 30.76 -9.94
C PHE A 25 3.93 29.25 -9.70
N VAL A 26 4.98 28.83 -9.02
CA VAL A 26 5.08 27.48 -8.43
C VAL A 26 4.29 27.50 -7.12
N THR A 27 3.13 26.83 -7.10
CA THR A 27 2.42 26.54 -5.85
C THR A 27 3.07 25.33 -5.20
N THR A 28 3.84 25.56 -4.12
CA THR A 28 4.58 24.53 -3.41
C THR A 28 3.67 23.56 -2.64
N SER A 29 3.91 22.27 -2.82
CA SER A 29 3.43 21.23 -1.91
C SER A 29 4.07 21.41 -0.52
N PRO A 30 3.37 21.11 0.60
CA PRO A 30 3.91 21.33 1.95
C PRO A 30 5.06 20.38 2.36
N TYR A 31 5.50 19.46 1.49
CA TYR A 31 6.55 18.47 1.78
C TYR A 31 7.89 18.75 1.07
N SER A 32 8.31 20.02 1.02
CA SER A 32 9.66 20.37 0.56
C SER A 32 10.18 21.64 1.26
N ASN A 33 10.69 21.49 2.48
CA ASN A 33 11.66 22.40 3.12
C ASN A 33 12.16 21.77 4.44
N ILE A 34 13.16 20.91 4.34
CA ILE A 34 14.16 20.75 5.41
C ILE A 34 15.45 21.32 4.81
N ASP A 35 15.95 22.41 5.39
CA ASP A 35 17.22 22.99 4.98
C ASP A 35 18.36 22.11 5.53
N MET A 36 19.25 21.62 4.67
CA MET A 36 20.26 20.60 5.03
C MET A 36 21.44 21.15 5.85
N ALA A 37 21.30 22.33 6.46
CA ALA A 37 22.32 22.96 7.29
C ALA A 37 22.27 22.53 8.79
N ASP A 38 21.11 22.07 9.29
CA ASP A 38 20.86 21.85 10.72
C ASP A 38 20.76 20.36 11.13
N ILE A 39 21.71 19.53 10.67
CA ILE A 39 21.92 18.17 11.22
C ILE A 39 23.14 18.21 12.17
N PRO A 40 22.95 18.37 13.51
CA PRO A 40 24.06 18.38 14.45
C PRO A 40 24.65 16.96 14.64
N THR A 41 25.89 16.79 14.19
CA THR A 41 26.71 15.60 14.44
C THR A 41 26.88 15.36 15.94
N ALA A 42 26.68 14.12 16.40
CA ALA A 42 26.73 13.78 17.81
C ALA A 42 28.12 14.02 18.45
N THR A 43 28.21 14.87 19.47
CA THR A 43 29.25 14.83 20.52
C THR A 43 28.71 15.45 21.81
N ALA A 44 29.01 14.84 22.97
CA ALA A 44 28.50 15.24 24.27
C ALA A 44 29.24 16.45 24.89
N LEU A 45 28.54 17.23 25.72
CA LEU A 45 29.04 17.89 26.94
C LEU A 45 27.85 18.46 27.76
N ALA A 46 28.05 18.72 29.04
CA ALA A 46 26.98 18.97 30.02
C ALA A 46 27.13 20.30 30.79
N VAL A 47 26.12 20.61 31.65
CA VAL A 47 26.14 21.60 32.78
C VAL A 47 25.88 23.09 32.39
N PRO A 48 25.15 23.93 33.17
CA PRO A 48 24.07 23.70 34.14
C PRO A 48 22.82 24.64 34.03
N VAL A 49 21.77 24.26 34.77
CA VAL A 49 20.78 25.05 35.53
C VAL A 49 20.84 26.60 35.47
N ALA A 50 19.68 27.22 35.24
CA ALA A 50 19.31 28.52 35.80
C ALA A 50 17.91 28.46 36.46
N THR A 51 17.81 28.94 37.69
CA THR A 51 16.59 28.93 38.52
C THR A 51 15.77 30.21 38.38
N ALA A 52 14.45 30.10 38.42
CA ALA A 52 13.55 31.21 38.77
C ALA A 52 12.49 30.70 39.77
N THR A 53 12.21 31.49 40.81
CA THR A 53 11.46 31.10 42.01
C THR A 53 10.33 32.06 42.33
N ALA A 54 9.37 31.60 43.15
CA ALA A 54 8.42 32.38 43.95
C ALA A 54 7.24 33.05 43.19
N ALA A 55 6.05 33.24 43.80
CA ALA A 55 5.45 32.61 44.99
C ALA A 55 3.94 32.91 45.06
N ASP A 56 3.20 32.01 45.72
CA ASP A 56 2.06 32.19 46.64
C ASP A 56 1.02 33.31 46.45
N ALA A 57 -0.26 32.90 46.45
CA ALA A 57 -1.36 33.68 47.04
C ALA A 57 -2.48 32.77 47.57
N ASP A 58 -2.67 32.82 48.89
CA ASP A 58 -3.66 32.09 49.70
C ASP A 58 -5.15 32.28 49.33
N GLY A 59 -5.99 31.30 49.72
CA GLY A 59 -7.46 31.41 49.68
C GLY A 59 -8.15 30.23 50.39
N ALA A 60 -8.84 30.49 51.51
CA ALA A 60 -9.08 29.47 52.54
C ALA A 60 -10.54 29.00 52.76
N LEU A 61 -10.71 27.69 53.03
CA LEU A 61 -11.61 27.06 54.05
C LEU A 61 -13.16 27.20 53.93
N PRO A 62 -14.02 26.42 54.66
CA PRO A 62 -13.83 25.18 55.47
C PRO A 62 -14.87 24.04 55.10
N PRO A 63 -15.55 23.28 56.02
CA PRO A 63 -15.22 21.85 56.26
C PRO A 63 -16.41 20.85 56.25
N THR A 64 -16.13 19.53 56.29
CA THR A 64 -17.09 18.47 56.73
C THR A 64 -16.39 17.30 57.45
N PRO A 65 -17.08 16.49 58.28
CA PRO A 65 -16.53 16.02 59.56
C PRO A 65 -16.11 14.53 59.66
N ASP A 66 -15.68 14.17 60.88
CA ASP A 66 -15.03 12.92 61.34
C ASP A 66 -15.79 11.58 61.20
N ASN A 67 -14.97 10.52 61.24
CA ASN A 67 -15.18 9.20 61.88
C ASN A 67 -16.30 8.24 61.41
N ALA A 68 -15.86 7.06 60.95
CA ALA A 68 -16.29 5.78 61.55
C ALA A 68 -15.26 4.66 61.33
N THR A 69 -15.19 3.73 62.29
CA THR A 69 -14.18 2.67 62.42
C THR A 69 -14.61 1.30 61.83
N VAL A 70 -13.67 0.61 61.16
CA VAL A 70 -13.18 -0.78 61.44
C VAL A 70 -14.26 -1.86 61.74
N PRO A 71 -14.31 -3.01 61.01
CA PRO A 71 -13.29 -4.04 61.24
C PRO A 71 -12.82 -4.91 60.05
N ALA A 72 -11.62 -5.45 60.24
CA ALA A 72 -11.06 -6.53 59.43
C ALA A 72 -11.65 -7.89 59.82
N ALA A 73 -11.84 -8.76 58.83
CA ALA A 73 -12.03 -10.20 59.02
C ALA A 73 -11.21 -10.95 57.96
N ALA A 74 -10.32 -11.83 58.42
CA ALA A 74 -9.51 -12.65 57.53
C ALA A 74 -10.25 -13.94 57.15
N ALA A 75 -10.24 -14.28 55.85
CA ALA A 75 -10.57 -15.61 55.35
C ALA A 75 -9.73 -15.87 54.10
N ALA A 76 -8.92 -16.93 54.13
CA ALA A 76 -8.20 -17.40 52.95
C ALA A 76 -9.13 -18.30 52.12
N ALA A 77 -9.31 -17.98 50.84
CA ALA A 77 -9.96 -18.83 49.85
C ALA A 77 -9.36 -18.56 48.47
N GLU A 78 -9.25 -19.64 47.70
CA GLU A 78 -8.63 -19.85 46.38
C GLU A 78 -8.69 -18.68 45.38
N GLU A 79 -7.61 -18.48 44.62
CA GLU A 79 -7.55 -17.55 43.48
C GLU A 79 -8.44 -18.04 42.32
N PRO A 80 -9.39 -17.24 41.81
CA PRO A 80 -9.96 -17.41 40.49
C PRO A 80 -9.13 -16.61 39.47
N THR A 81 -8.68 -17.27 38.41
CA THR A 81 -8.08 -16.64 37.23
C THR A 81 -9.09 -15.74 36.52
N THR A 82 -9.04 -14.43 36.80
CA THR A 82 -9.87 -13.44 36.10
C THR A 82 -9.12 -12.79 34.94
N THR A 83 -9.42 -13.23 33.73
CA THR A 83 -9.12 -12.48 32.49
C THR A 83 -9.76 -11.08 32.58
N PRO A 84 -9.05 -9.99 32.25
CA PRO A 84 -9.63 -8.65 32.33
C PRO A 84 -10.81 -8.52 31.35
N THR A 85 -11.93 -8.00 31.87
CA THR A 85 -13.13 -7.74 31.08
C THR A 85 -13.11 -6.31 30.60
N LEU A 86 -12.89 -6.09 29.30
CA LEU A 86 -12.99 -4.77 28.67
C LEU A 86 -14.37 -4.14 28.90
N THR A 87 -14.41 -2.85 29.16
CA THR A 87 -15.63 -2.09 29.45
C THR A 87 -16.48 -1.94 28.18
N ARG A 88 -17.35 -2.94 27.94
CA ARG A 88 -18.13 -3.11 26.70
C ARG A 88 -19.15 -1.97 26.49
N GLY A 89 -18.85 -1.07 25.56
CA GLY A 89 -19.80 -0.04 25.09
C GLY A 89 -21.11 -0.62 24.53
N GLU A 90 -22.21 0.11 24.67
CA GLU A 90 -23.59 -0.38 24.55
C GLU A 90 -24.06 -0.77 23.12
N SER A 91 -23.16 -0.77 22.12
CA SER A 91 -23.47 -1.06 20.71
C SER A 91 -22.64 -2.18 20.06
N TYR A 92 -21.90 -2.99 20.84
CA TYR A 92 -21.15 -4.13 20.28
C TYR A 92 -22.07 -5.20 19.68
N GLN A 93 -22.07 -5.30 18.34
CA GLN A 93 -22.68 -6.41 17.59
C GLN A 93 -21.73 -7.63 17.65
N PRO A 94 -22.22 -8.83 18.04
CA PRO A 94 -21.42 -10.06 17.94
C PRO A 94 -20.96 -10.29 16.49
N GLY A 95 -19.64 -10.38 16.28
CA GLY A 95 -19.03 -10.56 14.95
C GLY A 95 -18.39 -9.30 14.34
N GLY A 96 -18.30 -8.19 15.07
CA GLY A 96 -17.39 -7.09 14.71
C GLY A 96 -15.91 -7.40 15.01
N PRO A 97 -14.95 -6.60 14.49
CA PRO A 97 -13.53 -6.75 14.80
C PRO A 97 -13.23 -6.53 16.29
N GLU A 98 -12.11 -7.07 16.74
CA GLU A 98 -11.50 -6.77 18.03
C GLU A 98 -10.56 -5.56 17.89
N LEU A 99 -10.59 -4.62 18.84
CA LEU A 99 -9.68 -3.49 18.93
C LEU A 99 -8.88 -3.62 20.23
N ARG A 100 -7.55 -3.59 20.15
CA ARG A 100 -6.63 -3.67 21.30
C ARG A 100 -5.57 -2.57 21.23
N ILE A 101 -5.33 -1.95 22.37
CA ILE A 101 -4.16 -1.10 22.63
C ILE A 101 -3.15 -1.98 23.39
N ILE A 102 -1.88 -1.91 22.99
CA ILE A 102 -0.82 -2.79 23.47
C ILE A 102 0.43 -1.94 23.75
N PRO A 103 0.90 -1.87 24.99
CA PRO A 103 1.99 -0.97 25.37
C PRO A 103 3.35 -1.61 25.04
N GLY A 104 4.23 -0.86 24.38
CA GLY A 104 5.62 -1.22 24.17
C GLY A 104 6.52 -0.76 25.31
N ALA A 105 7.83 -0.98 25.12
CA ALA A 105 8.84 -0.48 26.03
C ALA A 105 8.98 1.05 25.96
N VAL A 106 9.51 1.64 27.04
CA VAL A 106 9.88 3.07 27.06
C VAL A 106 11.18 3.26 26.28
N ASN A 107 11.14 4.16 25.30
CA ASN A 107 12.25 4.59 24.46
C ASN A 107 13.27 5.42 25.27
N SER A 108 14.49 5.57 24.75
CA SER A 108 15.57 6.33 25.40
C SER A 108 15.29 7.83 25.58
N ASP A 109 14.34 8.38 24.83
CA ASP A 109 13.86 9.76 24.92
C ASP A 109 12.71 9.96 25.93
N GLY A 110 12.25 8.89 26.59
CA GLY A 110 11.13 8.89 27.53
C GLY A 110 9.75 8.73 26.88
N THR A 111 9.65 8.62 25.56
CA THR A 111 8.41 8.22 24.88
C THR A 111 8.19 6.70 25.00
N SER A 112 7.01 6.21 24.62
CA SER A 112 6.72 4.78 24.46
C SER A 112 6.09 4.55 23.10
N ASP A 113 6.44 3.45 22.46
CA ASP A 113 5.75 2.97 21.27
C ASP A 113 4.53 2.15 21.70
N VAL A 114 3.35 2.47 21.17
CA VAL A 114 2.09 1.82 21.50
C VAL A 114 1.50 1.22 20.22
N LEU A 115 1.23 -0.08 20.23
CA LEU A 115 0.59 -0.79 19.14
C LEU A 115 -0.93 -0.76 19.32
N ILE A 116 -1.63 -0.17 18.35
CA ILE A 116 -3.06 -0.36 18.14
C ILE A 116 -3.21 -1.50 17.14
N ARG A 117 -3.79 -2.62 17.60
CA ARG A 117 -4.14 -3.77 16.77
C ARG A 117 -5.64 -3.83 16.55
N ILE A 118 -6.03 -3.97 15.29
CA ILE A 118 -7.39 -4.33 14.89
C ILE A 118 -7.35 -5.77 14.37
N THR A 119 -8.14 -6.67 14.96
CA THR A 119 -8.27 -8.08 14.53
C THR A 119 -9.66 -8.29 13.90
N PRO A 120 -9.78 -8.38 12.57
CA PRO A 120 -11.05 -8.67 11.92
C PRO A 120 -11.48 -10.13 12.16
N PRO A 121 -12.79 -10.42 12.21
CA PRO A 121 -13.26 -11.80 12.23
C PRO A 121 -12.75 -12.55 10.98
N ASP A 122 -12.42 -13.82 11.15
CA ASP A 122 -12.02 -14.70 10.05
C ASP A 122 -13.17 -15.64 9.66
N SER A 123 -13.08 -16.23 8.46
CA SER A 123 -14.06 -17.15 7.90
C SER A 123 -13.38 -18.46 7.50
N THR A 124 -13.59 -19.50 8.30
CA THR A 124 -12.98 -20.82 8.09
C THR A 124 -13.76 -21.73 7.13
N ASP A 125 -14.99 -21.34 6.76
CA ASP A 125 -15.85 -22.08 5.83
C ASP A 125 -15.81 -21.54 4.39
N GLY A 126 -14.98 -20.52 4.13
CA GLY A 126 -14.86 -19.87 2.82
C GLY A 126 -16.03 -18.92 2.49
N SER A 127 -16.92 -18.65 3.44
CA SER A 127 -17.99 -17.67 3.28
C SER A 127 -17.45 -16.23 3.26
N ARG A 128 -18.02 -15.40 2.40
CA ARG A 128 -17.68 -13.97 2.27
C ARG A 128 -18.84 -13.19 1.66
N ALA A 129 -18.77 -11.87 1.79
CA ALA A 129 -19.67 -10.99 1.06
C ALA A 129 -19.40 -11.04 -0.46
N PRO A 130 -20.42 -10.77 -1.30
CA PRO A 130 -20.22 -10.61 -2.73
C PRO A 130 -19.53 -9.28 -3.07
N SER A 131 -18.71 -9.27 -4.12
CA SER A 131 -17.91 -8.13 -4.54
C SER A 131 -18.24 -7.64 -5.96
N ASP A 132 -17.98 -6.36 -6.22
CA ASP A 132 -17.99 -5.75 -7.56
C ASP A 132 -16.54 -5.46 -8.00
N VAL A 133 -16.06 -6.10 -9.06
CA VAL A 133 -14.67 -5.93 -9.55
C VAL A 133 -14.66 -5.32 -10.95
N VAL A 134 -13.92 -4.23 -11.14
CA VAL A 134 -13.81 -3.54 -12.42
C VAL A 134 -12.37 -3.58 -12.90
N CYS A 135 -12.11 -4.27 -14.01
CA CYS A 135 -10.81 -4.24 -14.67
C CYS A 135 -10.78 -3.13 -15.71
N VAL A 136 -9.85 -2.19 -15.52
CA VAL A 136 -9.52 -1.08 -16.41
C VAL A 136 -8.23 -1.44 -17.13
N VAL A 137 -8.36 -1.92 -18.36
CA VAL A 137 -7.27 -2.52 -19.15
C VAL A 137 -6.74 -1.52 -20.17
N ASP A 138 -5.45 -1.21 -20.07
CA ASP A 138 -4.73 -0.51 -21.11
C ASP A 138 -4.72 -1.34 -22.40
N VAL A 139 -5.15 -0.73 -23.51
CA VAL A 139 -5.06 -1.32 -24.84
C VAL A 139 -4.29 -0.39 -25.78
N SER A 140 -3.39 0.43 -25.26
CA SER A 140 -2.52 1.30 -26.04
C SER A 140 -1.54 0.52 -26.93
N GLY A 141 -0.93 1.20 -27.89
CA GLY A 141 0.02 0.58 -28.82
C GLY A 141 1.26 -0.04 -28.15
N SER A 142 1.62 0.39 -26.93
CA SER A 142 2.76 -0.19 -26.20
C SER A 142 2.48 -1.59 -25.64
N MET A 143 1.22 -1.92 -25.37
CA MET A 143 0.80 -3.26 -24.93
C MET A 143 1.07 -4.36 -25.98
N ALA A 144 1.38 -3.99 -27.23
CA ALA A 144 1.85 -4.89 -28.28
C ALA A 144 3.32 -5.33 -28.17
N LYS A 145 4.10 -4.74 -27.24
CA LYS A 145 5.50 -5.15 -27.00
C LYS A 145 5.55 -6.63 -26.60
N SER A 146 6.60 -7.31 -27.06
CA SER A 146 6.89 -8.68 -26.63
C SER A 146 7.21 -8.73 -25.14
N ALA A 147 6.54 -9.64 -24.43
CA ALA A 147 6.75 -9.88 -23.02
C ALA A 147 7.77 -11.00 -22.82
N THR A 148 9.05 -10.64 -22.86
CA THR A 148 10.17 -11.57 -22.65
C THR A 148 10.23 -12.04 -21.20
N ILE A 149 10.31 -13.35 -20.99
CA ILE A 149 10.62 -13.92 -19.66
C ILE A 149 12.12 -13.70 -19.39
N GLN A 150 12.46 -13.10 -18.23
CA GLN A 150 13.87 -13.02 -17.85
C GLN A 150 14.37 -14.38 -17.39
N ALA A 151 15.12 -15.04 -18.26
CA ALA A 151 15.76 -16.30 -17.94
C ALA A 151 16.83 -16.13 -16.85
N ALA A 152 17.08 -17.21 -16.09
CA ALA A 152 18.10 -17.21 -15.04
C ALA A 152 19.49 -16.89 -15.63
N LYS A 153 20.42 -16.40 -14.78
CA LYS A 153 21.71 -15.84 -15.19
C LYS A 153 22.59 -16.85 -15.99
N GLY A 154 22.48 -16.82 -17.31
CA GLY A 154 23.19 -17.70 -18.25
C GLY A 154 22.29 -18.45 -19.24
N GLU A 155 20.98 -18.50 -18.99
CA GLU A 155 19.98 -19.11 -19.87
C GLU A 155 19.55 -18.15 -20.99
N PRO A 156 19.09 -18.65 -22.15
CA PRO A 156 18.55 -17.83 -23.22
C PRO A 156 17.21 -17.20 -22.81
N VAL A 157 16.99 -15.92 -23.15
CA VAL A 157 15.70 -15.26 -22.96
C VAL A 157 14.66 -15.94 -23.85
N GLU A 158 13.72 -16.65 -23.24
CA GLU A 158 12.59 -17.25 -23.94
C GLU A 158 11.62 -16.16 -24.40
N ASN A 159 11.22 -16.25 -25.67
CA ASN A 159 10.26 -15.37 -26.29
C ASN A 159 9.17 -16.21 -26.94
N ASP A 160 8.11 -16.45 -26.18
CA ASP A 160 6.97 -17.29 -26.59
C ASP A 160 6.08 -16.61 -27.65
N GLY A 161 6.47 -15.44 -28.16
CA GLY A 161 5.66 -14.60 -29.04
C GLY A 161 4.51 -13.88 -28.32
N LEU A 162 4.45 -13.99 -26.98
CA LEU A 162 3.47 -13.31 -26.15
C LEU A 162 3.73 -11.80 -26.12
N THR A 163 2.64 -11.03 -26.19
CA THR A 163 2.64 -9.59 -25.94
C THR A 163 2.29 -9.28 -24.49
N VAL A 164 2.54 -8.05 -24.05
CA VAL A 164 2.07 -7.59 -22.73
C VAL A 164 0.54 -7.69 -22.64
N LEU A 165 -0.21 -7.38 -23.71
CA LEU A 165 -1.66 -7.55 -23.72
C LEU A 165 -2.09 -9.03 -23.57
N ASP A 166 -1.38 -10.00 -24.16
CA ASP A 166 -1.72 -11.42 -24.02
C ASP A 166 -1.61 -11.86 -22.55
N ILE A 167 -0.57 -11.39 -21.86
CA ILE A 167 -0.37 -11.56 -20.42
C ILE A 167 -1.49 -10.86 -19.63
N THR A 168 -1.80 -9.60 -19.95
CA THR A 168 -2.85 -8.84 -19.25
C THR A 168 -4.22 -9.49 -19.42
N LYS A 169 -4.53 -10.05 -20.60
CA LYS A 169 -5.73 -10.88 -20.80
C LYS A 169 -5.72 -12.13 -19.91
N HIS A 170 -4.59 -12.83 -19.81
CA HIS A 170 -4.48 -14.02 -18.94
C HIS A 170 -4.68 -13.66 -17.45
N ALA A 171 -4.12 -12.53 -17.01
CA ALA A 171 -4.35 -11.95 -15.68
C ALA A 171 -5.84 -11.67 -15.41
N VAL A 172 -6.51 -10.95 -16.30
CA VAL A 172 -7.94 -10.62 -16.17
C VAL A 172 -8.81 -11.88 -16.21
N ARG A 173 -8.45 -12.89 -17.02
CA ARG A 173 -9.12 -14.19 -17.03
C ARG A 173 -9.01 -14.93 -15.70
N THR A 174 -7.89 -14.77 -14.99
CA THR A 174 -7.69 -15.32 -13.64
C THR A 174 -8.69 -14.73 -12.65
N ILE A 175 -8.93 -13.41 -12.69
CA ILE A 175 -9.96 -12.73 -11.90
C ILE A 175 -11.35 -13.27 -12.25
N ILE A 176 -11.73 -13.24 -13.55
CA ILE A 176 -13.05 -13.69 -14.03
C ILE A 176 -13.39 -15.10 -13.51
N HIS A 177 -12.44 -16.03 -13.55
CA HIS A 177 -12.68 -17.40 -13.11
C HIS A 177 -12.70 -17.56 -11.59
N SER A 178 -12.01 -16.71 -10.83
CA SER A 178 -11.97 -16.70 -9.36
C SER A 178 -13.22 -16.10 -8.71
N LEU A 179 -13.99 -15.30 -9.45
CA LEU A 179 -15.28 -14.75 -8.99
C LEU A 179 -16.36 -15.85 -8.90
N LYS A 180 -17.30 -15.70 -7.97
CA LYS A 180 -18.43 -16.62 -7.72
C LYS A 180 -19.72 -15.99 -8.29
N PRO A 181 -20.82 -16.74 -8.52
CA PRO A 181 -22.03 -16.21 -9.16
C PRO A 181 -22.66 -14.98 -8.49
N GLY A 182 -22.46 -14.79 -7.19
CA GLY A 182 -22.92 -13.59 -6.47
C GLY A 182 -22.08 -12.33 -6.73
N ASP A 183 -20.88 -12.45 -7.28
CA ASP A 183 -20.00 -11.31 -7.61
C ASP A 183 -20.36 -10.71 -8.96
N ASN A 184 -20.01 -9.44 -9.17
CA ASN A 184 -20.05 -8.82 -10.49
C ASN A 184 -18.65 -8.53 -11.01
N PHE A 185 -18.54 -8.50 -12.33
CA PHE A 185 -17.36 -8.05 -13.06
C PHE A 185 -17.74 -7.02 -14.14
N SER A 186 -16.94 -5.98 -14.29
CA SER A 186 -16.99 -5.03 -15.42
C SER A 186 -15.61 -4.96 -16.09
N LEU A 187 -15.62 -4.75 -17.41
CA LEU A 187 -14.41 -4.60 -18.21
C LEU A 187 -14.46 -3.28 -18.97
N VAL A 188 -13.54 -2.40 -18.61
CA VAL A 188 -13.27 -1.14 -19.31
C VAL A 188 -11.92 -1.30 -20.01
N SER A 189 -11.84 -0.96 -21.29
CA SER A 189 -10.56 -0.77 -21.98
C SER A 189 -10.31 0.71 -22.24
N TYR A 190 -9.04 1.12 -22.32
CA TYR A 190 -8.70 2.49 -22.68
C TYR A 190 -7.48 2.58 -23.58
N SER A 191 -7.49 3.58 -24.48
CA SER A 191 -6.32 4.01 -25.24
C SER A 191 -6.29 5.53 -25.36
N ASN A 192 -6.79 6.10 -26.46
CA ASN A 192 -7.03 7.56 -26.57
C ASN A 192 -8.21 8.00 -25.69
N SER A 193 -9.18 7.10 -25.52
CA SER A 193 -10.37 7.24 -24.68
C SER A 193 -10.72 5.89 -24.07
N ALA A 194 -11.57 5.89 -23.04
CA ALA A 194 -12.13 4.70 -22.43
C ALA A 194 -13.31 4.12 -23.21
N THR A 195 -13.65 2.86 -22.93
CA THR A 195 -14.85 2.16 -23.40
C THR A 195 -15.20 1.06 -22.41
N THR A 196 -16.40 1.11 -21.81
CA THR A 196 -16.98 -0.03 -21.10
C THR A 196 -17.31 -1.11 -22.13
N ASN A 197 -16.52 -2.18 -22.19
CA ASN A 197 -16.74 -3.31 -23.09
C ASN A 197 -17.79 -4.29 -22.52
N LEU A 198 -17.82 -4.44 -21.19
CA LEU A 198 -18.81 -5.21 -20.45
C LEU A 198 -19.21 -4.42 -19.21
N PRO A 199 -20.46 -3.92 -19.09
CA PRO A 199 -20.92 -3.30 -17.85
C PRO A 199 -21.07 -4.35 -16.74
N LEU A 200 -21.09 -3.90 -15.48
CA LEU A 200 -21.18 -4.79 -14.29
C LEU A 200 -22.18 -5.93 -14.48
N THR A 201 -21.63 -7.15 -14.55
CA THR A 201 -22.34 -8.39 -14.89
C THR A 201 -22.05 -9.45 -13.85
N SER A 202 -23.09 -10.15 -13.39
CA SER A 202 -22.98 -11.28 -12.46
C SER A 202 -22.09 -12.39 -13.03
N MET A 203 -21.16 -12.91 -12.23
CA MET A 203 -20.16 -13.93 -12.63
C MET A 203 -20.67 -15.36 -12.45
N ASP A 204 -21.89 -15.59 -12.92
CA ASP A 204 -22.37 -16.93 -13.27
C ASP A 204 -21.64 -17.47 -14.54
N GLU A 205 -21.95 -18.71 -14.93
CA GLU A 205 -21.29 -19.36 -16.07
C GLU A 205 -21.44 -18.60 -17.40
N ASP A 206 -22.57 -17.92 -17.63
CA ASP A 206 -22.79 -17.15 -18.86
C ASP A 206 -22.23 -15.73 -18.77
N GLY A 207 -22.14 -15.15 -17.58
CA GLY A 207 -21.35 -13.95 -17.29
C GLY A 207 -19.87 -14.18 -17.54
N LYS A 208 -19.28 -15.24 -16.98
CA LYS A 208 -17.87 -15.62 -17.20
C LYS A 208 -17.57 -15.90 -18.68
N ARG A 209 -18.49 -16.60 -19.37
CA ARG A 209 -18.40 -16.86 -20.82
C ARG A 209 -18.35 -15.56 -21.62
N ARG A 210 -19.28 -14.63 -21.37
CA ARG A 210 -19.34 -13.33 -22.05
C ARG A 210 -18.12 -12.46 -21.75
N ALA A 211 -17.70 -12.39 -20.48
CA ALA A 211 -16.51 -11.64 -20.08
C ALA A 211 -15.25 -12.15 -20.79
N SER A 212 -15.08 -13.47 -20.87
CA SER A 212 -13.95 -14.09 -21.58
C SER A 212 -13.98 -13.80 -23.08
N GLN A 213 -15.14 -13.94 -23.72
CA GLN A 213 -15.31 -13.63 -25.15
C GLN A 213 -15.01 -12.17 -25.49
N ILE A 214 -15.45 -11.23 -24.66
CA ILE A 214 -15.20 -9.79 -24.85
C ILE A 214 -13.71 -9.48 -24.61
N LEU A 215 -13.11 -10.06 -23.57
CA LEU A 215 -11.69 -9.90 -23.27
C LEU A 215 -10.79 -10.36 -24.43
N ASP A 216 -11.17 -11.45 -25.11
CA ASP A 216 -10.43 -11.95 -26.27
C ASP A 216 -10.42 -10.93 -27.43
N THR A 217 -11.47 -10.09 -27.58
CA THR A 217 -11.56 -9.07 -28.65
C THR A 217 -10.64 -7.86 -28.47
N LEU A 218 -10.04 -7.63 -27.29
CA LEU A 218 -9.20 -6.45 -27.08
C LEU A 218 -7.94 -6.51 -27.96
N THR A 219 -7.59 -5.41 -28.62
CA THR A 219 -6.41 -5.31 -29.50
C THR A 219 -5.64 -4.02 -29.20
N PRO A 220 -4.30 -4.04 -29.24
CA PRO A 220 -3.49 -2.87 -28.92
C PRO A 220 -3.56 -1.80 -30.02
N GLY A 221 -3.65 -0.53 -29.65
CA GLY A 221 -3.65 0.62 -30.56
C GLY A 221 -3.95 1.94 -29.86
N GLY A 222 -3.55 3.06 -30.48
CA GLY A 222 -3.73 4.40 -29.90
C GLY A 222 -2.76 4.75 -28.77
N GLY A 223 -3.00 5.89 -28.12
CA GLY A 223 -2.26 6.40 -26.97
C GLY A 223 -2.72 5.81 -25.64
N THR A 224 -2.38 6.49 -24.54
CA THR A 224 -2.47 6.01 -23.16
C THR A 224 -3.06 7.11 -22.28
N ASN A 225 -4.40 7.24 -22.34
CA ASN A 225 -5.21 8.17 -21.56
C ASN A 225 -5.70 7.49 -20.27
N LEU A 226 -4.76 7.33 -19.34
CA LEU A 226 -4.97 6.62 -18.07
C LEU A 226 -6.10 7.24 -17.24
N TRP A 227 -6.21 8.58 -17.22
CA TRP A 227 -7.28 9.27 -16.50
C TRP A 227 -8.67 8.88 -17.00
N ASP A 228 -8.90 8.84 -18.31
CA ASP A 228 -10.22 8.54 -18.87
C ASP A 228 -10.62 7.08 -18.59
N GLY A 229 -9.66 6.14 -18.68
CA GLY A 229 -9.84 4.75 -18.27
C GLY A 229 -10.20 4.60 -16.79
N LEU A 230 -9.42 5.23 -15.90
CA LEU A 230 -9.66 5.19 -14.46
C LEU A 230 -10.99 5.83 -14.08
N HIS A 231 -11.34 6.97 -14.69
CA HIS A 231 -12.61 7.65 -14.48
C HIS A 231 -13.78 6.76 -14.88
N ALA A 232 -13.78 6.19 -16.09
CA ALA A 232 -14.81 5.25 -16.53
C ALA A 232 -14.94 4.02 -15.60
N GLY A 233 -13.83 3.48 -15.11
CA GLY A 233 -13.84 2.38 -14.13
C GLY A 233 -14.45 2.75 -12.77
N MET A 234 -14.32 4.00 -12.33
CA MET A 234 -14.98 4.49 -11.11
C MET A 234 -16.48 4.76 -11.33
N GLU A 235 -16.88 5.28 -12.50
CA GLU A 235 -18.28 5.53 -12.86
C GLU A 235 -19.12 4.24 -12.82
N GLU A 236 -18.57 3.11 -13.30
CA GLU A 236 -19.21 1.79 -13.26
C GLU A 236 -19.64 1.37 -11.84
N ILE A 237 -18.86 1.74 -10.81
CA ILE A 237 -19.13 1.40 -9.40
C ILE A 237 -20.00 2.47 -8.73
N ARG A 238 -19.88 3.74 -9.14
CA ARG A 238 -20.60 4.86 -8.54
C ARG A 238 -22.11 4.61 -8.54
N ASP A 239 -22.67 4.29 -9.71
CA ASP A 239 -24.11 4.24 -9.94
C ASP A 239 -24.76 2.91 -9.53
N THR A 240 -23.97 1.87 -9.27
CA THR A 240 -24.44 0.51 -8.93
C THR A 240 -24.22 0.13 -7.47
N SER A 241 -23.64 1.04 -6.67
CA SER A 241 -23.16 0.78 -5.31
C SER A 241 -24.27 0.35 -4.33
N ASN A 242 -24.62 -0.93 -4.37
CA ASN A 242 -25.23 -1.60 -3.23
C ASN A 242 -24.21 -1.51 -2.09
N ALA A 243 -24.46 -0.60 -1.14
CA ALA A 243 -23.55 -0.28 -0.05
C ALA A 243 -23.21 -1.48 0.85
N SER A 244 -23.90 -2.62 0.72
CA SER A 244 -23.54 -3.88 1.38
C SER A 244 -22.36 -4.63 0.72
N ARG A 245 -21.82 -4.17 -0.41
CA ARG A 245 -20.78 -4.90 -1.18
C ARG A 245 -19.43 -4.21 -1.12
N GLY A 246 -18.37 -5.01 -1.20
CA GLY A 246 -17.02 -4.51 -1.42
C GLY A 246 -16.79 -4.27 -2.92
N SER A 247 -16.13 -3.18 -3.29
CA SER A 247 -15.86 -2.86 -4.69
C SER A 247 -14.38 -2.56 -4.93
N ALA A 248 -13.84 -2.95 -6.08
CA ALA A 248 -12.43 -2.74 -6.42
C ALA A 248 -12.25 -2.38 -7.91
N VAL A 249 -11.51 -1.30 -8.16
CA VAL A 249 -11.02 -0.93 -9.50
C VAL A 249 -9.58 -1.42 -9.63
N LEU A 250 -9.30 -2.17 -10.69
CA LEU A 250 -7.98 -2.70 -10.99
C LEU A 250 -7.52 -2.06 -12.29
N LEU A 251 -6.45 -1.26 -12.25
CA LEU A 251 -5.88 -0.56 -13.39
C LEU A 251 -4.66 -1.32 -13.90
N LEU A 252 -4.67 -1.81 -15.14
CA LEU A 252 -3.66 -2.67 -15.72
C LEU A 252 -2.97 -1.97 -16.90
N THR A 253 -1.66 -1.68 -16.84
CA THR A 253 -0.94 -0.89 -17.86
C THR A 253 0.54 -1.26 -18.01
N ASP A 254 1.13 -1.04 -19.19
CA ASP A 254 2.58 -1.17 -19.46
C ASP A 254 3.33 0.18 -19.55
N GLY A 255 2.64 1.30 -19.33
CA GLY A 255 3.04 2.59 -19.88
C GLY A 255 3.24 3.74 -18.90
N CYS A 256 3.84 4.80 -19.44
CA CYS A 256 3.73 6.17 -18.92
C CYS A 256 2.58 6.88 -19.68
N PRO A 257 1.60 7.50 -19.00
CA PRO A 257 0.50 8.18 -19.67
C PRO A 257 0.98 9.30 -20.62
N ASN A 258 0.41 9.34 -21.82
CA ASN A 258 0.72 10.38 -22.82
C ASN A 258 -0.41 11.41 -22.98
N VAL A 259 -1.54 11.23 -22.30
CA VAL A 259 -2.55 12.25 -22.07
C VAL A 259 -2.62 12.52 -20.58
N VAL A 260 -2.23 13.74 -20.16
CA VAL A 260 -2.29 14.17 -18.76
C VAL A 260 -3.49 15.11 -18.61
N PRO A 261 -4.41 14.89 -17.64
CA PRO A 261 -5.54 15.77 -17.44
C PRO A 261 -5.07 17.15 -16.92
N PRO A 262 -5.86 18.23 -17.08
CA PRO A 262 -5.39 19.62 -16.87
C PRO A 262 -4.86 19.99 -15.47
N ARG A 263 -5.00 19.11 -14.48
CA ARG A 263 -4.52 19.29 -13.09
C ARG A 263 -3.56 18.18 -12.62
N GLY A 264 -3.14 17.28 -13.50
CA GLY A 264 -2.47 16.04 -13.12
C GLY A 264 -3.44 14.95 -12.64
N HIS A 265 -3.00 13.71 -12.70
CA HIS A 265 -3.84 12.53 -12.39
C HIS A 265 -4.24 12.48 -10.90
N GLN A 266 -3.29 12.78 -10.01
CA GLN A 266 -3.44 12.76 -8.56
C GLN A 266 -4.54 13.73 -8.11
N ALA A 267 -4.43 15.01 -8.50
CA ALA A 267 -5.39 16.05 -8.12
C ALA A 267 -6.78 15.83 -8.73
N MET A 268 -6.87 15.17 -9.90
CA MET A 268 -8.14 14.77 -10.48
C MET A 268 -8.78 13.61 -9.72
N LEU A 269 -7.99 12.61 -9.30
CA LEU A 269 -8.48 11.50 -8.48
C LEU A 269 -8.97 11.98 -7.11
N SER A 270 -8.18 12.80 -6.40
CA SER A 270 -8.59 13.36 -5.11
C SER A 270 -9.90 14.15 -5.25
N ARG A 271 -9.98 15.08 -6.22
CA ARG A 271 -11.19 15.85 -6.48
C ARG A 271 -12.40 14.96 -6.80
N TYR A 272 -12.20 13.87 -7.54
CA TYR A 272 -13.28 12.93 -7.85
C TYR A 272 -13.76 12.19 -6.59
N LYS A 273 -12.85 11.73 -5.71
CA LYS A 273 -13.20 11.16 -4.40
C LYS A 273 -13.92 12.18 -3.51
N ASP A 274 -13.42 13.40 -3.42
CA ASP A 274 -14.02 14.49 -2.63
C ASP A 274 -15.46 14.82 -3.09
N SER A 275 -15.70 14.72 -4.41
CA SER A 275 -17.02 14.94 -5.01
C SER A 275 -17.96 13.73 -4.87
N ASN A 276 -17.42 12.55 -4.57
CA ASN A 276 -18.15 11.28 -4.45
C ASN A 276 -17.82 10.57 -3.12
N PRO A 277 -18.03 11.20 -1.95
CA PRO A 277 -17.58 10.68 -0.65
C PRO A 277 -18.31 9.40 -0.20
N ASN A 278 -19.35 8.99 -0.92
CA ASN A 278 -20.08 7.74 -0.71
C ASN A 278 -19.55 6.60 -1.58
N MET A 279 -18.79 6.90 -2.65
CA MET A 279 -18.15 5.87 -3.46
C MET A 279 -17.14 5.11 -2.59
N ASN A 280 -17.29 3.79 -2.57
CA ASN A 280 -16.45 2.91 -1.79
C ASN A 280 -15.82 1.87 -2.71
N CYS A 281 -14.67 2.21 -3.28
CA CYS A 281 -13.82 1.25 -3.97
C CYS A 281 -12.36 1.42 -3.56
N SER A 282 -11.63 0.31 -3.47
CA SER A 282 -10.17 0.37 -3.55
C SER A 282 -9.75 0.53 -5.01
N ILE A 283 -8.72 1.32 -5.29
CA ILE A 283 -8.11 1.41 -6.62
C ILE A 283 -6.71 0.82 -6.52
N SER A 284 -6.47 -0.28 -7.23
CA SER A 284 -5.17 -0.95 -7.30
C SER A 284 -4.58 -0.82 -8.70
N THR A 285 -3.25 -0.73 -8.80
CA THR A 285 -2.52 -0.49 -10.05
C THR A 285 -1.52 -1.62 -10.32
N PHE A 286 -1.53 -2.15 -11.55
CA PHE A 286 -0.72 -3.28 -11.99
C PHE A 286 0.13 -2.84 -13.17
N GLY A 287 1.42 -2.64 -12.92
CA GLY A 287 2.38 -2.19 -13.91
C GLY A 287 3.12 -3.37 -14.55
N PHE A 288 2.96 -3.55 -15.86
CA PHE A 288 3.59 -4.63 -16.63
C PHE A 288 4.88 -4.18 -17.33
N GLY A 289 5.96 -4.95 -17.17
CA GLY A 289 7.25 -4.66 -17.80
C GLY A 289 7.95 -3.42 -17.24
N TYR A 290 8.99 -2.94 -17.93
CA TYR A 290 9.99 -2.00 -17.38
C TYR A 290 9.87 -0.56 -17.90
N SER A 291 8.73 -0.20 -18.50
CA SER A 291 8.47 1.11 -19.13
C SER A 291 7.37 1.90 -18.41
N LEU A 292 7.35 1.80 -17.09
CA LEU A 292 6.28 2.29 -16.23
C LEU A 292 6.59 3.65 -15.61
N ASP A 293 5.55 4.46 -15.46
CA ASP A 293 5.50 5.55 -14.48
C ASP A 293 5.05 5.00 -13.12
N SER A 294 5.94 4.24 -12.46
CA SER A 294 5.62 3.57 -11.19
C SER A 294 5.40 4.52 -10.03
N GLU A 295 5.94 5.73 -10.08
CA GLU A 295 5.68 6.78 -9.09
C GLU A 295 4.20 7.17 -9.16
N LEU A 296 3.70 7.51 -10.35
CA LEU A 296 2.28 7.78 -10.60
C LEU A 296 1.38 6.58 -10.23
N LEU A 297 1.74 5.36 -10.63
CA LEU A 297 0.91 4.17 -10.33
C LEU A 297 0.82 3.89 -8.83
N ASN A 298 1.93 4.05 -8.10
CA ASN A 298 1.97 3.94 -6.65
C ASN A 298 1.14 5.04 -5.97
N GLU A 299 1.28 6.30 -6.39
CA GLU A 299 0.47 7.40 -5.85
C GLU A 299 -1.04 7.22 -6.08
N LEU A 300 -1.45 6.77 -7.27
CA LEU A 300 -2.85 6.48 -7.55
C LEU A 300 -3.40 5.32 -6.70
N ALA A 301 -2.60 4.29 -6.44
CA ALA A 301 -2.99 3.21 -5.53
C ALA A 301 -3.09 3.70 -4.08
N ILE A 302 -2.17 4.55 -3.64
CA ILE A 302 -2.18 5.19 -2.32
C ILE A 302 -3.44 6.05 -2.13
N LEU A 303 -3.71 6.97 -3.05
CA LEU A 303 -4.93 7.79 -3.05
C LEU A 303 -6.19 6.93 -3.16
N GLY A 304 -6.08 5.79 -3.83
CA GLY A 304 -7.12 4.80 -4.03
C GLY A 304 -7.38 3.85 -2.86
N ASN A 305 -6.59 3.89 -1.78
CA ASN A 305 -6.62 2.88 -0.71
C ASN A 305 -6.53 1.42 -1.24
N GLY A 306 -5.75 1.21 -2.30
CA GLY A 306 -5.45 -0.10 -2.89
C GLY A 306 -3.94 -0.34 -3.03
N GLN A 307 -3.56 -1.41 -3.74
CA GLN A 307 -2.16 -1.84 -3.90
C GLN A 307 -1.60 -1.44 -5.27
N TYR A 308 -0.34 -1.03 -5.33
CA TYR A 308 0.47 -1.09 -6.55
C TYR A 308 1.20 -2.43 -6.60
N SER A 309 1.36 -2.98 -7.80
CA SER A 309 2.07 -4.24 -8.03
C SER A 309 2.89 -4.16 -9.33
N PHE A 310 4.18 -4.44 -9.20
CA PHE A 310 5.11 -4.53 -10.32
C PHE A 310 5.16 -5.96 -10.89
N ILE A 311 4.93 -6.09 -12.19
CA ILE A 311 4.87 -7.37 -12.91
C ILE A 311 5.97 -7.37 -14.00
N PRO A 312 7.18 -7.85 -13.68
CA PRO A 312 8.33 -7.79 -14.60
C PRO A 312 8.19 -8.68 -15.82
N ASP A 313 7.49 -9.82 -15.71
CA ASP A 313 7.31 -10.82 -16.78
C ASP A 313 6.11 -11.77 -16.48
N ALA A 314 5.86 -12.71 -17.40
CA ALA A 314 4.77 -13.68 -17.33
C ALA A 314 4.78 -14.55 -16.06
N GLY A 315 5.96 -14.85 -15.50
CA GLY A 315 6.10 -15.73 -14.33
C GLY A 315 5.54 -15.12 -13.04
N PHE A 316 5.37 -13.79 -13.00
CA PHE A 316 4.73 -13.10 -11.87
C PHE A 316 3.21 -13.01 -11.98
N VAL A 317 2.61 -13.33 -13.14
CA VAL A 317 1.19 -13.04 -13.39
C VAL A 317 0.26 -13.86 -12.50
N GLY A 318 0.43 -15.18 -12.48
CA GLY A 318 -0.36 -16.07 -11.61
C GLY A 318 -0.21 -15.66 -10.16
N THR A 319 1.04 -15.59 -9.69
CA THR A 319 1.44 -15.05 -8.38
C THR A 319 0.67 -13.79 -8.00
N THR A 320 0.83 -12.69 -8.75
CA THR A 320 0.26 -11.38 -8.40
C THR A 320 -1.27 -11.37 -8.45
N PHE A 321 -1.88 -11.98 -9.47
CA PHE A 321 -3.35 -11.92 -9.63
C PHE A 321 -4.12 -12.90 -8.73
N VAL A 322 -3.51 -14.01 -8.34
CA VAL A 322 -4.03 -14.90 -7.28
C VAL A 322 -4.08 -14.15 -5.95
N HIS A 323 -2.99 -13.46 -5.57
CA HIS A 323 -2.96 -12.64 -4.35
C HIS A 323 -3.91 -11.45 -4.41
N ALA A 324 -3.91 -10.69 -5.50
CA ALA A 324 -4.79 -9.54 -5.67
C ALA A 324 -6.27 -9.93 -5.56
N SER A 325 -6.68 -11.00 -6.24
CA SER A 325 -8.05 -11.54 -6.12
C SER A 325 -8.36 -11.92 -4.68
N SER A 326 -7.44 -12.59 -3.98
CA SER A 326 -7.63 -13.05 -2.60
C SER A 326 -7.72 -11.90 -1.60
N ASN A 327 -6.91 -10.83 -1.75
CA ASN A 327 -6.99 -9.62 -0.94
C ASN A 327 -8.33 -8.89 -1.12
N ILE A 328 -8.81 -8.77 -2.36
CA ILE A 328 -10.10 -8.13 -2.67
C ILE A 328 -11.25 -8.95 -2.07
N LEU A 329 -11.27 -10.26 -2.33
CA LEU A 329 -12.38 -11.13 -1.97
C LEU A 329 -12.40 -11.50 -0.47
N SER A 330 -11.27 -11.40 0.24
CA SER A 330 -11.23 -11.55 1.71
C SER A 330 -11.57 -10.26 2.47
N THR A 331 -11.89 -9.15 1.81
CA THR A 331 -12.26 -7.90 2.49
C THR A 331 -13.54 -8.08 3.31
N VAL A 332 -13.51 -7.69 4.58
CA VAL A 332 -14.64 -7.76 5.54
C VAL A 332 -15.11 -6.40 6.05
N ALA A 333 -14.26 -5.37 6.01
CA ALA A 333 -14.66 -4.01 6.35
C ALA A 333 -14.06 -2.96 5.41
N ARG A 334 -14.75 -1.84 5.28
CA ARG A 334 -14.50 -0.73 4.36
C ARG A 334 -14.68 0.62 5.05
N ARG A 335 -14.16 1.71 4.48
CA ARG A 335 -14.16 3.06 5.09
C ARG A 335 -13.57 3.08 6.50
N VAL A 336 -12.49 2.32 6.70
CA VAL A 336 -11.93 2.09 8.03
C VAL A 336 -11.11 3.31 8.42
N VAL A 337 -11.56 4.04 9.44
CA VAL A 337 -10.97 5.29 9.92
C VAL A 337 -10.65 5.14 11.40
N LEU A 338 -9.36 5.19 11.72
CA LEU A 338 -8.88 5.20 13.09
C LEU A 338 -8.78 6.65 13.58
N LYS A 339 -9.24 6.91 14.79
CA LYS A 339 -9.14 8.20 15.47
C LYS A 339 -8.43 7.99 16.79
N VAL A 340 -7.50 8.88 17.12
CA VAL A 340 -6.71 8.80 18.34
C VAL A 340 -6.68 10.15 19.03
N SER A 341 -7.03 10.17 20.30
CA SER A 341 -7.08 11.35 21.15
C SER A 341 -6.60 10.99 22.58
N SER A 342 -6.87 11.84 23.58
CA SER A 342 -6.41 11.59 24.94
C SER A 342 -7.32 12.17 26.03
N GLU A 343 -7.46 11.42 27.12
CA GLU A 343 -8.31 11.76 28.29
C GLU A 343 -7.81 12.98 29.08
N SER A 344 -6.49 13.18 29.18
CA SER A 344 -5.89 14.16 30.11
C SER A 344 -6.08 15.63 29.70
N ASN A 345 -6.53 15.88 28.47
CA ASN A 345 -6.90 17.21 27.99
C ASN A 345 -8.41 17.42 28.05
N GLY A 346 -8.90 17.89 29.19
CA GLY A 346 -10.29 18.36 29.35
C GLY A 346 -10.62 19.44 28.32
N SER A 347 -11.32 19.04 27.26
CA SER A 347 -11.44 19.75 25.96
C SER A 347 -10.18 19.63 25.07
N TYR A 348 -10.07 18.51 24.33
CA TYR A 348 -9.43 18.40 22.99
C TYR A 348 -8.33 19.44 22.69
N GLY A 349 -7.18 19.34 23.37
CA GLY A 349 -6.24 20.46 23.50
C GLY A 349 -4.78 20.22 23.13
N ASP A 350 -4.16 19.11 23.56
CA ASP A 350 -2.69 19.03 23.58
C ASP A 350 -2.05 17.65 23.31
N VAL A 351 -2.82 16.64 22.89
CA VAL A 351 -2.23 15.37 22.42
C VAL A 351 -2.18 15.32 20.89
N VAL A 352 -0.96 15.05 20.42
CA VAL A 352 -0.50 15.08 19.02
C VAL A 352 -0.37 16.48 18.39
N LYS A 353 0.39 17.35 19.05
CA LYS A 353 1.38 18.15 18.30
C LYS A 353 2.40 17.18 17.68
N ALA A 354 2.79 17.41 16.43
CA ALA A 354 3.69 16.54 15.66
C ALA A 354 5.08 16.34 16.29
N GLU A 355 5.42 17.13 17.31
CA GLU A 355 6.66 17.08 18.08
C GLU A 355 6.60 16.16 19.32
N SER A 356 5.41 15.70 19.74
CA SER A 356 5.23 14.93 21.00
C SER A 356 4.50 13.59 20.82
N ALA A 357 3.84 13.39 19.68
CA ALA A 357 3.48 12.06 19.22
C ALA A 357 3.67 11.97 17.71
N SER A 358 4.48 11.02 17.26
CA SER A 358 4.56 10.64 15.86
C SER A 358 3.85 9.28 15.70
N ILE A 359 2.89 9.22 14.79
CA ILE A 359 2.64 7.95 14.12
C ILE A 359 3.96 7.62 13.41
N LEU A 360 4.53 6.45 13.70
CA LEU A 360 5.78 6.05 13.05
C LEU A 360 5.56 6.01 11.53
N SER A 361 6.53 6.54 10.79
CA SER A 361 6.41 6.76 9.35
C SER A 361 6.12 5.45 8.60
N GLY A 362 5.50 5.58 7.42
CA GLY A 362 5.14 4.43 6.61
C GLY A 362 3.66 4.02 6.65
N LEU A 363 2.77 4.68 7.41
CA LEU A 363 1.32 4.48 7.20
C LEU A 363 0.86 4.98 5.83
N GLY A 364 1.29 6.19 5.43
CA GLY A 364 1.02 6.90 4.16
C GLY A 364 -0.45 6.99 3.69
N THR A 365 -1.38 6.48 4.50
CA THR A 365 -2.81 6.74 4.48
C THR A 365 -3.06 8.24 4.63
N SER A 366 -4.28 8.70 4.36
CA SER A 366 -4.64 10.07 4.69
C SER A 366 -4.61 10.23 6.22
N VAL A 367 -3.52 10.80 6.73
CA VAL A 367 -3.37 11.19 8.13
C VAL A 367 -3.70 12.67 8.22
N THR A 368 -4.69 13.00 9.05
CA THR A 368 -5.06 14.38 9.34
C THR A 368 -4.92 14.63 10.84
N TYR A 369 -4.54 15.86 11.18
CA TYR A 369 -4.33 16.33 12.55
C TYR A 369 -5.39 17.38 12.90
N PRO A 370 -6.65 16.98 13.10
CA PRO A 370 -7.69 17.88 13.59
C PRO A 370 -7.35 18.37 15.01
N SER A 371 -7.98 19.46 15.46
CA SER A 371 -7.72 20.03 16.80
C SER A 371 -7.94 19.07 17.96
N TRP A 372 -8.63 17.95 17.73
CA TRP A 372 -8.95 16.94 18.74
C TRP A 372 -7.95 15.78 18.85
N GLY A 373 -6.99 15.64 17.92
CA GLY A 373 -6.03 14.54 17.91
C GLY A 373 -5.61 14.14 16.49
N VAL A 374 -5.61 12.84 16.19
CA VAL A 374 -5.22 12.29 14.89
C VAL A 374 -6.32 11.45 14.28
N GLN A 375 -6.51 11.56 12.97
CA GLN A 375 -7.37 10.69 12.19
C GLN A 375 -6.59 10.05 11.04
N VAL A 376 -6.78 8.75 10.83
CA VAL A 376 -6.05 7.92 9.86
C VAL A 376 -7.03 7.09 9.03
N GLU A 377 -7.03 7.26 7.70
CA GLU A 377 -7.80 6.41 6.78
C GLU A 377 -7.10 5.06 6.50
N LEU A 378 -7.39 4.02 7.28
CA LEU A 378 -6.78 2.68 7.14
C LEU A 378 -7.22 1.90 5.88
N GLY A 379 -8.25 2.38 5.17
CA GLY A 379 -8.76 1.79 3.93
C GLY A 379 -9.74 0.64 4.18
N THR A 380 -9.26 -0.59 4.05
CA THR A 380 -10.04 -1.83 4.23
C THR A 380 -9.39 -2.76 5.26
N LEU A 381 -10.21 -3.66 5.81
CA LEU A 381 -9.79 -4.79 6.63
C LEU A 381 -10.12 -6.10 5.91
N THR A 382 -9.20 -7.06 5.95
CA THR A 382 -9.35 -8.41 5.39
C THR A 382 -9.53 -9.44 6.50
N ALA A 383 -10.33 -10.48 6.24
CA ALA A 383 -10.65 -11.53 7.21
C ALA A 383 -9.39 -12.14 7.84
N GLY A 384 -9.36 -12.21 9.17
CA GLY A 384 -8.26 -12.77 9.98
C GLY A 384 -6.92 -12.02 9.94
N GLN A 385 -6.70 -11.09 9.01
CA GLN A 385 -5.48 -10.30 8.91
C GLN A 385 -5.55 -9.11 9.87
N THR A 386 -4.62 -9.05 10.83
CA THR A 386 -4.51 -7.90 11.73
C THR A 386 -4.16 -6.62 10.97
N LYS A 387 -4.65 -5.49 11.45
CA LYS A 387 -4.20 -4.17 11.02
C LYS A 387 -3.51 -3.50 12.20
N ASP A 388 -2.19 -3.46 12.13
CA ASP A 388 -1.30 -3.01 13.20
C ASP A 388 -0.77 -1.59 12.91
N ILE A 389 -0.99 -0.68 13.85
CA ILE A 389 -0.60 0.74 13.79
C ILE A 389 0.23 1.06 15.04
N VAL A 390 1.42 1.66 14.86
CA VAL A 390 2.26 2.07 16.00
C VAL A 390 2.25 3.59 16.16
N ILE A 391 2.04 4.03 17.39
CA ILE A 391 2.03 5.43 17.81
C ILE A 391 3.10 5.62 18.88
N ARG A 392 4.04 6.52 18.64
CA ARG A 392 4.98 6.99 19.66
C ARG A 392 4.31 8.10 20.46
N THR A 393 4.31 8.01 21.78
CA THR A 393 3.72 9.03 22.68
C THR A 393 4.46 9.11 24.01
N SER A 394 4.50 10.28 24.65
CA SER A 394 4.97 10.44 26.03
C SER A 394 3.91 10.10 27.09
N THR A 395 2.62 9.98 26.70
CA THR A 395 1.49 9.70 27.59
C THR A 395 0.72 8.44 27.16
N PRO A 396 1.36 7.25 27.17
CA PRO A 396 0.74 6.02 26.64
C PRO A 396 -0.52 5.59 27.40
N GLY A 397 -0.64 5.93 28.69
CA GLY A 397 -1.80 5.58 29.52
C GLY A 397 -3.05 6.43 29.27
N ASP A 398 -2.92 7.57 28.59
CA ASP A 398 -4.02 8.52 28.40
C ASP A 398 -4.72 8.38 27.04
N LEU A 399 -4.29 7.44 26.17
CA LEU A 399 -4.78 7.33 24.80
C LEU A 399 -6.22 6.81 24.72
N CYS A 400 -7.08 7.56 24.02
CA CYS A 400 -8.38 7.07 23.54
C CYS A 400 -8.26 6.73 22.06
N VAL A 401 -8.80 5.58 21.66
CA VAL A 401 -8.79 5.10 20.27
C VAL A 401 -10.20 4.76 19.83
N ASP A 402 -10.73 5.51 18.86
CA ASP A 402 -11.99 5.17 18.19
C ASP A 402 -11.71 4.58 16.80
N LEU A 403 -12.51 3.60 16.38
CA LEU A 403 -12.47 3.00 15.06
C LEU A 403 -13.85 3.07 14.42
N ASP A 404 -13.97 3.88 13.37
CA ASP A 404 -15.14 3.95 12.50
C ASP A 404 -14.94 3.02 11.30
N LEU A 405 -15.94 2.20 10.95
CA LEU A 405 -15.91 1.33 9.79
C LEU A 405 -17.32 0.98 9.30
N VAL A 406 -17.42 0.43 8.09
CA VAL A 406 -18.62 -0.27 7.64
C VAL A 406 -18.25 -1.73 7.38
N LEU A 407 -18.99 -2.68 7.96
CA LEU A 407 -18.81 -4.10 7.66
C LEU A 407 -19.42 -4.43 6.29
N ASN A 408 -18.77 -5.33 5.54
CA ASN A 408 -19.35 -5.87 4.32
C ASN A 408 -20.61 -6.67 4.67
N GLY A 409 -21.64 -6.56 3.83
CA GLY A 409 -23.01 -7.00 4.13
C GLY A 409 -23.85 -5.95 4.87
N GLN A 410 -23.26 -4.89 5.43
CA GLN A 410 -23.95 -3.82 6.13
C GLN A 410 -23.83 -2.46 5.42
N THR A 411 -24.75 -1.56 5.73
CA THR A 411 -24.79 -0.18 5.21
C THR A 411 -24.51 0.88 6.27
N GLU A 412 -24.65 0.53 7.54
CA GLU A 412 -24.50 1.44 8.68
C GLU A 412 -23.04 1.56 9.11
N LEU A 413 -22.69 2.72 9.67
CA LEU A 413 -21.38 2.95 10.27
C LEU A 413 -21.35 2.30 11.66
N MET A 414 -20.35 1.45 11.90
CA MET A 414 -20.01 0.93 13.21
C MET A 414 -18.86 1.77 13.78
N SER A 415 -19.01 2.20 15.03
CA SER A 415 -17.95 2.84 15.81
C SER A 415 -17.65 1.97 17.04
N MET A 416 -16.38 1.83 17.38
CA MET A 416 -15.92 1.17 18.61
C MET A 416 -14.77 1.94 19.23
N SER A 417 -14.64 1.89 20.56
CA SER A 417 -13.64 2.65 21.31
C SER A 417 -12.85 1.72 22.24
N ALA A 418 -11.57 2.05 22.45
CA ALA A 418 -10.70 1.45 23.45
C ALA A 418 -9.87 2.55 24.14
N ASN A 419 -9.65 2.43 25.45
CA ASN A 419 -8.86 3.38 26.21
C ASN A 419 -7.63 2.70 26.82
N ALA A 420 -6.51 3.41 26.85
CA ALA A 420 -5.26 2.92 27.42
C ALA A 420 -5.31 2.78 28.95
N SER A 421 -6.25 3.48 29.61
CA SER A 421 -6.57 3.36 31.03
C SER A 421 -7.06 1.96 31.43
N ASP A 422 -7.59 1.16 30.48
CA ASP A 422 -7.97 -0.24 30.68
C ASP A 422 -6.77 -1.23 30.55
N MET A 423 -5.55 -0.76 30.25
CA MET A 423 -4.39 -1.65 30.06
C MET A 423 -3.74 -2.10 31.39
N PRO A 424 -3.28 -3.36 31.50
CA PRO A 424 -2.40 -3.77 32.60
C PRO A 424 -1.06 -3.03 32.51
N GLY A 425 -0.62 -2.46 33.64
CA GLY A 425 0.50 -1.53 33.68
C GLY A 425 1.81 -2.10 33.13
N GLY A 426 2.41 -1.36 32.18
CA GLY A 426 3.77 -1.59 31.68
C GLY A 426 3.93 -2.62 30.55
N GLY A 427 2.93 -3.48 30.30
CA GLY A 427 3.00 -4.54 29.27
C GLY A 427 3.87 -5.74 29.64
N SER A 428 3.61 -6.88 28.98
CA SER A 428 4.45 -8.06 29.09
C SER A 428 5.66 -7.99 28.14
N ALA A 429 6.65 -8.86 28.35
CA ALA A 429 7.76 -9.00 27.41
C ALA A 429 7.32 -9.46 26.00
N GLU A 430 6.19 -10.18 25.91
CA GLU A 430 5.58 -10.57 24.63
C GLU A 430 4.93 -9.37 23.93
N ASP A 431 4.25 -8.49 24.68
CA ASP A 431 3.70 -7.24 24.17
C ASP A 431 4.83 -6.32 23.64
N HIS A 432 5.93 -6.18 24.38
CA HIS A 432 7.09 -5.38 23.96
C HIS A 432 7.74 -5.94 22.70
N ALA A 433 7.92 -7.25 22.61
CA ALA A 433 8.49 -7.91 21.42
C ALA A 433 7.58 -7.72 20.19
N MET A 434 6.26 -7.79 20.38
CA MET A 434 5.27 -7.60 19.32
C MET A 434 5.20 -6.15 18.84
N VAL A 435 5.28 -5.16 19.74
CA VAL A 435 5.40 -3.75 19.37
C VAL A 435 6.69 -3.52 18.59
N GLN A 436 7.83 -4.04 19.08
CA GLN A 436 9.12 -3.90 18.41
C GLN A 436 9.16 -4.53 17.01
N ARG A 437 8.44 -5.64 16.78
CA ARG A 437 8.25 -6.23 15.45
C ARG A 437 7.56 -5.27 14.49
N GLU A 438 6.49 -4.61 14.94
CA GLU A 438 5.75 -3.65 14.11
C GLU A 438 6.53 -2.35 13.89
N VAL A 439 7.33 -1.90 14.87
CA VAL A 439 8.32 -0.83 14.71
C VAL A 439 9.33 -1.19 13.62
N ASN A 440 9.93 -2.39 13.68
CA ASN A 440 10.88 -2.88 12.68
C ASN A 440 10.26 -2.94 11.27
N ARG A 441 8.98 -3.32 11.13
CA ARG A 441 8.25 -3.28 9.85
C ARG A 441 8.09 -1.86 9.31
N LEU A 442 7.73 -0.90 10.17
CA LEU A 442 7.52 0.50 9.75
C LEU A 442 8.84 1.16 9.36
N GLU A 443 9.90 0.94 10.14
CA GLU A 443 11.26 1.37 9.78
C GLU A 443 11.77 0.73 8.48
N PHE A 444 11.40 -0.51 8.17
CA PHE A 444 11.72 -1.14 6.89
C PHE A 444 11.04 -0.39 5.72
N VAL A 445 9.75 0.00 5.87
CA VAL A 445 9.04 0.79 4.85
C VAL A 445 9.70 2.16 4.65
N ASP A 446 10.06 2.84 5.74
CA ASP A 446 10.74 4.14 5.72
C ASP A 446 12.13 4.06 5.07
N MET A 447 12.91 3.02 5.41
CA MET A 447 14.21 2.74 4.82
C MET A 447 14.10 2.46 3.31
N VAL A 448 13.13 1.65 2.87
CA VAL A 448 12.94 1.35 1.44
C VAL A 448 12.55 2.62 0.66
N GLN A 449 11.70 3.48 1.23
CA GLN A 449 11.33 4.77 0.63
C GLN A 449 12.53 5.73 0.56
N THR A 450 13.28 5.86 1.67
CA THR A 450 14.49 6.68 1.76
C THR A 450 15.55 6.23 0.75
N ALA A 451 15.81 4.93 0.65
CA ALA A 451 16.75 4.38 -0.31
C ALA A 451 16.29 4.61 -1.76
N ASN A 452 15.00 4.43 -2.06
CA ASN A 452 14.43 4.74 -3.38
C ASN A 452 14.60 6.23 -3.74
N ASN A 453 14.41 7.14 -2.78
CA ASN A 453 14.59 8.58 -2.96
C ASN A 453 16.06 8.95 -3.20
N TYR A 454 16.99 8.37 -2.44
CA TYR A 454 18.43 8.54 -2.68
C TYR A 454 18.83 8.02 -4.07
N MET A 455 18.35 6.84 -4.48
CA MET A 455 18.55 6.35 -5.85
C MET A 455 17.91 7.29 -6.89
N ALA A 456 16.75 7.91 -6.63
CA ALA A 456 16.15 8.86 -7.59
C ALA A 456 17.06 10.07 -7.88
N ILE A 457 17.79 10.56 -6.88
CA ILE A 457 18.73 11.70 -7.01
C ILE A 457 20.18 11.29 -7.35
N ASN A 458 20.44 10.00 -7.60
CA ASN A 458 21.76 9.40 -7.85
C ASN A 458 22.73 9.41 -6.64
N ALA A 459 22.19 9.47 -5.43
CA ALA A 459 22.91 9.24 -4.17
C ALA A 459 22.99 7.72 -3.88
N ASP A 460 23.53 6.97 -4.84
CA ASP A 460 23.49 5.50 -4.83
C ASP A 460 24.26 4.89 -3.64
N GLY A 461 25.30 5.57 -3.15
CA GLY A 461 26.09 5.12 -1.99
C GLY A 461 25.34 5.27 -0.68
N GLU A 462 24.61 6.37 -0.52
CA GLU A 462 23.75 6.68 0.61
C GLU A 462 22.56 5.71 0.68
N ALA A 463 21.95 5.39 -0.47
CA ALA A 463 20.90 4.39 -0.58
C ALA A 463 21.38 3.01 -0.09
N LEU A 464 22.52 2.53 -0.59
CA LEU A 464 23.08 1.24 -0.17
C LEU A 464 23.50 1.24 1.31
N ALA A 465 24.08 2.33 1.80
CA ALA A 465 24.46 2.48 3.21
C ALA A 465 23.25 2.39 4.15
N ALA A 466 22.12 3.04 3.80
CA ALA A 466 20.88 2.96 4.57
C ALA A 466 20.32 1.52 4.64
N VAL A 467 20.27 0.81 3.51
CA VAL A 467 19.82 -0.59 3.43
C VAL A 467 20.71 -1.52 4.29
N VAL A 468 22.04 -1.38 4.17
CA VAL A 468 23.00 -2.21 4.93
C VAL A 468 22.91 -1.92 6.42
N ALA A 469 22.88 -0.65 6.83
CA ALA A 469 22.79 -0.27 8.24
C ALA A 469 21.51 -0.79 8.90
N PHE A 470 20.37 -0.74 8.19
CA PHE A 470 19.12 -1.32 8.68
C PHE A 470 19.19 -2.85 8.78
N GLY A 471 19.75 -3.52 7.78
CA GLY A 471 19.95 -4.97 7.82
C GLY A 471 20.84 -5.43 8.98
N ASP A 472 21.88 -4.67 9.31
CA ASP A 472 22.76 -4.96 10.44
C ASP A 472 22.13 -4.61 11.79
N LYS A 473 21.28 -3.57 11.88
CA LYS A 473 20.43 -3.30 13.05
C LYS A 473 19.54 -4.50 13.39
N LEU A 474 18.80 -5.03 12.41
CA LEU A 474 17.92 -6.18 12.63
C LEU A 474 18.68 -7.45 13.04
N LYS A 475 19.83 -7.75 12.40
CA LYS A 475 20.71 -8.85 12.81
C LYS A 475 21.24 -8.67 14.25
N GLY A 476 21.56 -7.43 14.64
CA GLY A 476 21.99 -7.09 16.00
C GLY A 476 20.90 -7.34 17.04
N GLN A 477 19.67 -6.91 16.78
CA GLN A 477 18.50 -7.22 17.62
C GLN A 477 18.29 -8.73 17.76
N LEU A 478 18.35 -9.48 16.65
CA LEU A 478 18.21 -10.94 16.62
C LEU A 478 19.29 -11.65 17.44
N GLY A 479 20.55 -11.21 17.32
CA GLY A 479 21.67 -11.70 18.13
C GLY A 479 21.48 -11.43 19.63
N GLY A 480 20.91 -10.27 19.98
CA GLY A 480 20.51 -9.93 21.35
C GLY A 480 19.43 -10.85 21.91
N GLN A 481 18.38 -11.15 21.14
CA GLN A 481 17.33 -12.10 21.51
C GLN A 481 17.90 -13.50 21.78
N LEU A 482 18.76 -14.01 20.88
CA LEU A 482 19.42 -15.32 21.03
C LEU A 482 20.35 -15.38 22.25
N ALA A 483 21.02 -14.28 22.59
CA ALA A 483 21.85 -14.19 23.79
C ALA A 483 20.99 -14.17 25.07
N ALA A 484 19.90 -13.39 25.09
CA ALA A 484 18.97 -13.32 26.21
C ALA A 484 18.24 -14.66 26.47
N GLY A 485 17.90 -15.40 25.42
CA GLY A 485 17.30 -16.74 25.51
C GLY A 485 18.28 -17.84 25.94
N GLY A 486 19.56 -17.54 26.21
CA GLY A 486 20.57 -18.54 26.57
C GLY A 486 21.02 -19.46 25.43
N VAL A 487 20.64 -19.14 24.19
CA VAL A 487 20.84 -19.98 23.00
C VAL A 487 22.21 -19.75 22.33
N GLY A 488 22.96 -18.71 22.75
CA GLY A 488 24.25 -18.29 22.17
C GLY A 488 25.44 -19.26 22.33
N GLY A 489 25.25 -20.49 22.80
CA GLY A 489 26.29 -21.52 22.84
C GLY A 489 26.45 -22.23 21.49
N SER A 490 27.68 -22.64 21.15
CA SER A 490 28.05 -23.26 19.85
C SER A 490 27.50 -24.68 19.61
N GLY A 491 26.39 -25.04 20.26
CA GLY A 491 25.72 -26.35 20.15
C GLY A 491 24.19 -26.26 20.14
N ALA A 492 23.61 -25.06 20.06
CA ALA A 492 22.17 -24.91 19.88
C ALA A 492 21.73 -25.42 18.49
N SER A 493 20.63 -26.18 18.44
CA SER A 493 20.09 -26.69 17.19
C SER A 493 19.39 -25.58 16.38
N GLY A 494 19.33 -25.72 15.06
CA GLY A 494 18.65 -24.73 14.20
C GLY A 494 17.17 -24.51 14.57
N ALA A 495 16.50 -25.54 15.11
CA ALA A 495 15.14 -25.42 15.62
C ALA A 495 15.04 -24.61 16.93
N ALA A 496 16.03 -24.71 17.81
CA ALA A 496 16.09 -23.91 19.04
C ALA A 496 16.42 -22.43 18.76
N LEU A 497 17.26 -22.15 17.75
CA LEU A 497 17.44 -20.79 17.25
C LEU A 497 16.13 -20.24 16.68
N ALA A 498 15.48 -20.98 15.77
CA ALA A 498 14.26 -20.53 15.10
C ALA A 498 13.09 -20.27 16.08
N ALA A 499 12.98 -21.05 17.16
CA ALA A 499 11.97 -20.86 18.20
C ALA A 499 12.25 -19.66 19.13
N ALA A 500 13.50 -19.16 19.18
CA ALA A 500 13.93 -18.05 20.02
C ALA A 500 13.99 -16.70 19.26
N THR A 501 13.57 -16.68 18.00
CA THR A 501 13.63 -15.52 17.10
C THR A 501 12.28 -15.23 16.47
N ASP A 502 11.88 -13.97 16.40
CA ASP A 502 10.66 -13.56 15.68
C ASP A 502 10.77 -13.88 14.17
N PRO A 503 9.91 -14.75 13.61
CA PRO A 503 10.00 -15.14 12.20
C PRO A 503 9.81 -13.97 11.23
N VAL A 504 8.99 -12.97 11.58
CA VAL A 504 8.74 -11.80 10.71
C VAL A 504 10.01 -10.96 10.58
N THR A 505 10.73 -10.72 11.68
CA THR A 505 12.03 -10.04 11.67
C THR A 505 13.08 -10.84 10.89
N VAL A 506 13.07 -12.17 10.98
CA VAL A 506 13.95 -13.03 10.16
C VAL A 506 13.64 -12.90 8.67
N ASP A 507 12.36 -12.83 8.29
CA ASP A 507 11.94 -12.66 6.90
C ASP A 507 12.21 -11.25 6.35
N LEU A 508 12.01 -10.20 7.17
CA LEU A 508 12.47 -8.84 6.85
C LEU A 508 13.98 -8.80 6.59
N ILE A 509 14.81 -9.50 7.37
CA ILE A 509 16.25 -9.58 7.11
C ILE A 509 16.55 -10.21 5.73
N LYS A 510 15.77 -11.21 5.30
CA LYS A 510 15.93 -11.82 3.97
C LYS A 510 15.58 -10.82 2.86
N ASP A 511 14.52 -10.05 3.00
CA ASP A 511 14.12 -9.04 2.00
C ASP A 511 15.16 -7.92 1.90
N VAL A 512 15.59 -7.37 3.04
CA VAL A 512 16.64 -6.35 3.15
C VAL A 512 17.93 -6.83 2.47
N THR A 513 18.42 -8.01 2.85
CA THR A 513 19.71 -8.54 2.36
C THR A 513 19.64 -9.19 0.98
N GLY A 514 18.43 -9.45 0.47
CA GLY A 514 18.15 -9.97 -0.86
C GLY A 514 17.86 -8.86 -1.86
N GLN A 515 16.65 -8.88 -2.43
CA GLN A 515 16.27 -8.02 -3.55
C GLN A 515 16.31 -6.52 -3.24
N VAL A 516 16.12 -6.08 -1.99
CA VAL A 516 16.27 -4.66 -1.62
C VAL A 516 17.73 -4.19 -1.75
N THR A 517 18.68 -4.97 -1.23
CA THR A 517 20.12 -4.72 -1.44
C THR A 517 20.49 -4.85 -2.92
N GLU A 518 19.95 -5.83 -3.64
CA GLU A 518 20.22 -5.99 -5.07
C GLU A 518 19.76 -4.75 -5.86
N ALA A 519 18.53 -4.28 -5.63
CA ALA A 519 17.95 -3.10 -6.27
C ALA A 519 18.76 -1.82 -6.07
N THR A 520 19.36 -1.60 -4.88
CA THR A 520 20.12 -0.39 -4.56
C THR A 520 21.61 -0.51 -4.85
N SER A 521 22.17 -1.72 -4.92
CA SER A 521 23.61 -1.94 -5.14
C SER A 521 24.14 -1.41 -6.48
N ARG A 522 23.27 -1.20 -7.48
CA ARG A 522 23.66 -0.87 -8.85
C ARG A 522 22.65 0.03 -9.56
N ARG A 523 23.14 1.15 -10.11
CA ARG A 523 22.37 2.10 -10.93
C ARG A 523 21.57 1.45 -12.05
N ASP A 524 22.17 0.51 -12.79
CA ASP A 524 21.53 -0.13 -13.93
C ASP A 524 20.44 -1.13 -13.51
N TRP A 525 20.57 -1.75 -12.34
CA TRP A 525 19.53 -2.61 -11.76
C TRP A 525 18.38 -1.78 -11.19
N TYR A 526 18.66 -0.70 -10.46
CA TYR A 526 17.65 0.26 -10.03
C TYR A 526 16.85 0.83 -11.20
N THR A 527 17.55 1.32 -12.23
CA THR A 527 16.94 1.96 -13.41
C THR A 527 16.09 0.98 -14.21
N LYS A 528 16.48 -0.30 -14.26
CA LYS A 528 15.76 -1.38 -14.95
C LYS A 528 14.53 -1.84 -14.16
N TRP A 529 14.67 -2.16 -12.87
CA TRP A 529 13.62 -2.82 -12.10
C TRP A 529 13.48 -2.33 -10.64
N GLY A 530 14.58 -1.94 -9.98
CA GLY A 530 14.52 -1.54 -8.56
C GLY A 530 13.55 -0.40 -8.27
N LYS A 531 13.53 0.64 -9.11
CA LYS A 531 12.58 1.78 -9.02
C LYS A 531 11.09 1.38 -9.15
N HIS A 532 10.82 0.21 -9.72
CA HIS A 532 9.48 -0.33 -9.89
C HIS A 532 9.11 -1.30 -8.74
N TYR A 533 10.09 -2.05 -8.24
CA TYR A 533 9.96 -3.04 -7.17
C TYR A 533 9.88 -2.42 -5.77
N LEU A 534 10.79 -1.48 -5.44
CA LEU A 534 10.90 -0.93 -4.08
C LEU A 534 9.58 -0.30 -3.59
N PRO A 535 8.83 0.50 -4.38
CA PRO A 535 7.51 0.99 -3.96
C PRO A 535 6.47 -0.12 -3.78
N SER A 536 6.51 -1.16 -4.62
CA SER A 536 5.59 -2.32 -4.58
C SER A 536 5.75 -3.13 -3.30
N LEU A 537 6.98 -3.30 -2.80
CA LEU A 537 7.26 -3.99 -1.54
C LEU A 537 6.94 -3.12 -0.32
N ALA A 538 7.35 -1.84 -0.35
CA ALA A 538 7.04 -0.90 0.72
C ALA A 538 5.51 -0.77 0.94
N GLN A 539 4.72 -0.74 -0.14
CA GLN A 539 3.27 -0.66 -0.02
C GLN A 539 2.64 -1.96 0.51
N ALA A 540 3.19 -3.15 0.19
CA ALA A 540 2.70 -4.42 0.72
C ALA A 540 2.79 -4.49 2.25
N HIS A 541 3.96 -4.15 2.83
CA HIS A 541 4.15 -4.07 4.28
C HIS A 541 3.32 -2.98 4.95
N ARG A 542 3.08 -1.87 4.26
CA ARG A 542 2.25 -0.76 4.73
C ARG A 542 0.77 -1.10 4.75
N LEU A 543 0.26 -1.79 3.71
CA LEU A 543 -1.11 -2.27 3.66
C LEU A 543 -1.33 -3.49 4.56
N GLN A 544 -0.25 -4.21 4.91
CA GLN A 544 -0.26 -5.53 5.58
C GLN A 544 -0.98 -6.56 4.73
N GLN A 545 -0.55 -6.65 3.46
CA GLN A 545 -1.12 -7.53 2.43
C GLN A 545 0.01 -8.24 1.69
N CYS A 546 -0.16 -9.55 1.46
CA CYS A 546 0.73 -10.30 0.58
C CYS A 546 0.32 -10.02 -0.87
N ASN A 547 1.23 -9.48 -1.70
CA ASN A 547 0.97 -9.20 -3.12
C ASN A 547 1.77 -10.10 -4.09
N ASN A 548 2.73 -10.90 -3.60
CA ASN A 548 3.52 -11.83 -4.40
C ASN A 548 4.14 -12.96 -3.54
N PHE A 549 4.64 -14.03 -4.17
CA PHE A 549 5.26 -15.20 -3.51
C PHE A 549 6.79 -15.13 -3.31
N LYS A 550 7.48 -14.11 -3.85
CA LYS A 550 8.96 -14.05 -3.90
C LYS A 550 9.61 -13.37 -2.70
N ASP A 551 8.91 -12.46 -2.03
CA ASP A 551 9.42 -11.70 -0.90
C ASP A 551 8.97 -12.37 0.43
N PRO A 552 9.87 -13.02 1.20
CA PRO A 552 9.57 -13.58 2.51
C PRO A 552 8.76 -12.70 3.47
N GLY A 553 9.11 -11.43 3.63
CA GLY A 553 8.56 -10.57 4.68
C GLY A 553 7.07 -10.29 4.56
N ILE A 554 6.49 -10.47 3.37
CA ILE A 554 5.05 -10.28 3.12
C ILE A 554 4.26 -11.60 3.16
N GLN A 555 4.91 -12.78 3.18
CA GLN A 555 4.22 -14.08 3.20
C GLN A 555 3.41 -14.32 4.48
N ALA A 556 3.73 -13.59 5.55
CA ALA A 556 3.01 -13.66 6.82
C ALA A 556 1.63 -12.98 6.79
N TYR A 557 1.28 -12.24 5.73
CA TYR A 557 -0.02 -11.56 5.62
C TYR A 557 -1.11 -12.45 4.99
N GLY A 558 -2.23 -12.57 5.70
CA GLY A 558 -3.46 -13.24 5.28
C GLY A 558 -4.10 -14.07 6.40
N GLY A 559 -5.44 -14.04 6.49
CA GLY A 559 -6.21 -14.97 7.33
C GLY A 559 -6.51 -16.31 6.66
N VAL A 560 -7.29 -17.15 7.32
CA VAL A 560 -7.77 -18.44 6.80
C VAL A 560 -8.58 -18.24 5.52
N LEU A 561 -9.52 -17.29 5.49
CA LEU A 561 -10.30 -16.99 4.28
C LEU A 561 -9.41 -16.58 3.10
N PHE A 562 -8.38 -15.75 3.36
CA PHE A 562 -7.43 -15.35 2.33
C PHE A 562 -6.68 -16.54 1.74
N ASN A 563 -6.18 -17.45 2.60
CA ASN A 563 -5.49 -18.66 2.15
C ASN A 563 -6.41 -19.59 1.33
N VAL A 564 -7.66 -19.79 1.77
CA VAL A 564 -8.66 -20.57 1.00
C VAL A 564 -8.92 -19.96 -0.38
N LEU A 565 -9.12 -18.64 -0.46
CA LEU A 565 -9.36 -17.94 -1.72
C LEU A 565 -8.11 -17.96 -2.63
N ARG A 566 -6.91 -17.90 -2.06
CA ARG A 566 -5.63 -18.00 -2.78
C ARG A 566 -5.50 -19.37 -3.42
N ASP A 567 -5.77 -20.42 -2.66
CA ASP A 567 -5.64 -21.80 -3.14
C ASP A 567 -6.76 -22.14 -4.15
N GLU A 568 -7.98 -21.61 -3.98
CA GLU A 568 -9.04 -21.66 -5.00
C GLU A 568 -8.62 -20.94 -6.30
N ALA A 569 -8.05 -19.73 -6.20
CA ALA A 569 -7.64 -18.92 -7.34
C ALA A 569 -6.43 -19.52 -8.09
N ASP A 570 -5.43 -20.07 -7.39
CA ASP A 570 -4.30 -20.79 -7.98
C ASP A 570 -4.79 -22.06 -8.70
N ALA A 571 -5.64 -22.86 -8.05
CA ALA A 571 -6.25 -24.03 -8.67
C ALA A 571 -7.14 -23.68 -9.88
N ASN A 572 -7.61 -22.44 -10.02
CA ASN A 572 -8.30 -21.96 -11.21
C ASN A 572 -7.31 -21.46 -12.28
N PHE A 573 -6.26 -20.73 -11.88
CA PHE A 573 -5.16 -20.30 -12.75
C PHE A 573 -4.55 -21.49 -13.50
N MET A 574 -4.21 -22.56 -12.79
CA MET A 574 -3.60 -23.78 -13.35
C MET A 574 -4.54 -24.56 -14.30
N LYS A 575 -5.84 -24.26 -14.33
CA LYS A 575 -6.82 -24.83 -15.28
C LYS A 575 -7.04 -23.94 -16.50
N LEU A 576 -6.58 -22.69 -16.50
CA LEU A 576 -6.72 -21.80 -17.66
C LEU A 576 -5.85 -22.30 -18.81
N PRO A 577 -6.32 -22.22 -20.07
CA PRO A 577 -5.44 -22.45 -21.20
C PRO A 577 -4.31 -21.42 -21.21
N PRO A 578 -3.09 -21.81 -21.62
CA PRO A 578 -1.98 -20.87 -21.76
C PRO A 578 -2.38 -19.73 -22.71
N PRO A 579 -1.86 -18.51 -22.51
CA PRO A 579 -2.15 -17.38 -23.40
C PRO A 579 -1.73 -17.71 -24.83
N THR A 580 -2.55 -17.30 -25.80
CA THR A 580 -2.26 -17.51 -27.22
C THR A 580 -1.38 -16.36 -27.72
N PRO A 581 -0.19 -16.62 -28.29
CA PRO A 581 0.70 -15.58 -28.80
C PRO A 581 0.08 -14.73 -29.90
N SER A 582 0.03 -13.40 -29.72
CA SER A 582 -0.38 -12.46 -30.76
C SER A 582 0.77 -11.72 -31.46
N GLY A 583 2.01 -11.80 -30.94
CA GLY A 583 3.20 -11.12 -31.47
C GLY A 583 3.76 -11.66 -32.80
N GLY A 584 3.01 -12.51 -33.51
CA GLY A 584 3.48 -13.28 -34.67
C GLY A 584 3.15 -12.73 -36.08
N ALA A 585 2.46 -11.58 -36.19
CA ALA A 585 2.09 -11.00 -37.48
C ALA A 585 3.15 -10.01 -38.00
N SER A 586 3.97 -10.48 -38.95
CA SER A 586 5.14 -9.79 -39.52
C SER A 586 4.97 -8.29 -39.86
N TYR A 587 5.64 -7.42 -39.11
CA TYR A 587 5.87 -6.00 -39.48
C TYR A 587 7.18 -5.79 -40.28
N TRP A 588 7.49 -6.73 -41.18
CA TRP A 588 8.53 -6.57 -42.19
C TRP A 588 7.91 -6.77 -43.57
N GLY A 589 7.56 -5.65 -44.20
CA GLY A 589 7.11 -5.63 -45.59
C GLY A 589 8.22 -6.06 -46.53
N ALA A 590 8.27 -7.34 -46.86
CA ALA A 590 9.11 -7.86 -47.93
C ALA A 590 8.55 -7.33 -49.26
N SER A 591 9.10 -6.21 -49.75
CA SER A 591 8.81 -5.71 -51.10
C SER A 591 9.03 -6.83 -52.12
N PRO A 592 8.01 -7.24 -52.90
CA PRO A 592 8.18 -8.30 -53.87
C PRO A 592 9.19 -7.85 -54.93
N ARG A 593 10.36 -8.50 -54.96
CA ARG A 593 11.36 -8.26 -56.00
C ARG A 593 10.76 -8.65 -57.35
N ASN A 594 10.50 -7.62 -58.14
CA ASN A 594 9.94 -7.69 -59.47
C ASN A 594 10.75 -8.63 -60.38
N ALA A 595 10.22 -9.82 -60.67
CA ALA A 595 10.80 -10.77 -61.60
C ALA A 595 10.50 -10.34 -63.05
N GLY A 596 11.05 -9.19 -63.45
CA GLY A 596 11.02 -8.72 -64.84
C GLY A 596 11.94 -9.58 -65.71
N GLY A 597 11.38 -10.17 -66.77
CA GLY A 597 12.13 -11.05 -67.67
C GLY A 597 13.16 -10.32 -68.52
N GLY A 598 14.27 -11.01 -68.81
CA GLY A 598 15.29 -10.59 -69.77
C GLY A 598 15.88 -11.81 -70.46
N GLY A 599 15.50 -12.03 -71.71
CA GLY A 599 16.04 -13.11 -72.54
C GLY A 599 17.30 -12.69 -73.31
N GLY A 600 18.13 -13.69 -73.65
CA GLY A 600 19.41 -13.52 -74.34
C GLY A 600 20.50 -14.30 -73.60
N GLY A 601 21.15 -15.33 -74.15
CA GLY A 601 21.25 -15.75 -75.54
C GLY A 601 22.63 -15.40 -76.08
N GLY A 602 23.55 -16.38 -76.10
CA GLY A 602 24.91 -16.19 -76.61
C GLY A 602 25.85 -17.28 -76.10
N ARG A 603 26.50 -17.99 -77.04
CA ARG A 603 27.61 -18.91 -76.75
C ARG A 603 28.92 -18.11 -76.68
N GLY A 604 29.90 -18.62 -75.94
CA GLY A 604 31.27 -18.09 -75.86
C GLY A 604 32.07 -18.89 -74.85
#